data_AF-A0A3G9JJD9-F1
#
_entry.id   AF-A0A3G9JJD9-F1
#
_cell.length_a   1.000
_cell.length_b   1.000
_cell.length_c   1.000
_cell.angle_alpha   90.00
_cell.angle_beta   90.00
_cell.angle_gamma   90.00
#
_symmetry.space_group_name_H-M   'P 1'
#
loop_
_entity.id
_entity.type
_entity.pdbx_description
1 polymer ?
#
loop_
_entity_poly.entity_id
_entity_poly.type
_entity_poly.pdbx_seq_one_letter_code
_entity_poly.pdbx_strand_id
1 'polypeptide(L)'
;MSTYKESYRLQYHLSPPTGQMSDPNGMVFYKDEYHQFYQYTGKWGHAVSRDLLHWEHLPIALAPDELGDIWSGCAVVDWKDTSGLFGGEAGLVAIFTHFKEGLQSQSIAYSKDSGREWEKYAGNPVIPNPGLKDFRDPKVIWHEETGKWVLVVSADKRVHFYSSLDLIQWKFESEFGEGQGSHAAVWECPDLFPLPVDGNTEKLKWVLHVSIGDNEETDGSTAQYFVGEFDGRTFVNDWPGEQVRWTDYGQDFYAAVSYSDILQEDGRRIWLGWMSNWKYPFDAPTESWKGAMSIPRSLALHKEEGEVRLAQLPIKELELLREAPFKLNAVNITDETLALDFEGEHYEFEAIITWQCVQEFGFRLRTYGSEATLAGFSPAENLLFLDRTKSGFADIYDRSGNPARFNKRFEASRFRSSKQLKIRGYVDASSVELFVDDGLQVFTSLIYPSPGSLGVEIYAAGGTAVFERVEIYPLKSIW
;
A
#
# COMPACT_ATOMS: atom_id res chain seq x y z
N MET A 1 9.03 2.68 -28.43
CA MET A 1 8.23 1.60 -27.85
C MET A 1 6.79 2.11 -27.73
N SER A 2 5.79 1.24 -27.75
CA SER A 2 4.41 1.63 -27.43
C SER A 2 4.34 1.92 -25.93
N THR A 3 3.73 3.04 -25.54
CA THR A 3 3.46 3.34 -24.13
C THR A 3 2.73 2.16 -23.47
N TYR A 4 3.10 1.86 -22.24
CA TYR A 4 2.60 0.74 -21.44
C TYR A 4 2.93 -0.68 -21.94
N LYS A 5 3.78 -0.81 -22.95
CA LYS A 5 4.30 -2.10 -23.46
C LYS A 5 5.81 -2.24 -23.30
N GLU A 6 6.40 -1.41 -22.43
CA GLU A 6 7.83 -1.49 -22.10
C GLU A 6 8.11 -2.72 -21.23
N SER A 7 9.35 -3.21 -21.26
CA SER A 7 9.79 -4.26 -20.34
C SER A 7 9.51 -3.84 -18.89
N TYR A 8 9.08 -4.81 -18.07
CA TYR A 8 8.71 -4.62 -16.67
C TYR A 8 7.50 -3.70 -16.43
N ARG A 9 6.85 -3.18 -17.47
CA ARG A 9 5.63 -2.40 -17.27
C ARG A 9 4.53 -3.27 -16.67
N LEU A 10 4.12 -2.91 -15.47
CA LEU A 10 2.99 -3.51 -14.78
C LEU A 10 1.70 -3.28 -15.58
N GLN A 11 0.96 -4.35 -15.83
CA GLN A 11 -0.21 -4.35 -16.71
C GLN A 11 -1.52 -4.15 -15.95
N TYR A 12 -1.52 -4.23 -14.62
CA TYR A 12 -2.73 -3.96 -13.82
C TYR A 12 -2.44 -3.17 -12.53
N HIS A 13 -1.32 -2.44 -12.51
CA HIS A 13 -0.96 -1.50 -11.46
C HIS A 13 -0.83 -0.09 -12.04
N LEU A 14 -1.40 0.92 -11.37
CA LEU A 14 -1.20 2.30 -11.79
C LEU A 14 0.29 2.65 -11.77
N SER A 15 0.80 3.14 -12.90
CA SER A 15 2.15 3.70 -13.05
C SER A 15 2.09 4.92 -13.96
N PRO A 16 2.98 5.91 -13.80
CA PRO A 16 2.93 7.09 -14.65
C PRO A 16 3.34 6.70 -16.09
N PRO A 17 2.84 7.41 -17.12
CA PRO A 17 3.28 7.18 -18.50
C PRO A 17 4.80 7.31 -18.62
N THR A 18 5.37 8.30 -17.92
CA THR A 18 6.81 8.58 -17.84
C THR A 18 7.16 9.19 -16.48
N GLY A 19 8.45 9.26 -16.14
CA GLY A 19 8.96 9.96 -14.95
C GLY A 19 8.88 9.16 -13.67
N GLN A 20 9.06 9.83 -12.53
CA GLN A 20 9.21 9.20 -11.22
C GLN A 20 7.95 9.42 -10.38
N MET A 21 7.26 8.33 -10.06
CA MET A 21 6.16 8.31 -9.12
C MET A 21 6.60 7.70 -7.78
N SER A 22 6.20 8.32 -6.68
CA SER A 22 6.31 7.73 -5.34
C SER A 22 4.96 7.64 -4.64
N ASP A 23 4.85 8.22 -3.46
CA ASP A 23 3.75 8.13 -2.50
C ASP A 23 2.39 8.38 -3.17
N PRO A 24 1.36 7.57 -2.86
CA PRO A 24 -0.01 7.92 -3.19
C PRO A 24 -0.45 9.14 -2.36
N ASN A 25 -1.16 10.06 -3.00
CA ASN A 25 -1.65 11.28 -2.36
C ASN A 25 -3.12 11.50 -2.70
N GLY A 26 -3.79 12.37 -1.94
CA GLY A 26 -5.07 12.94 -2.35
C GLY A 26 -6.19 11.93 -2.61
N MET A 27 -6.08 10.69 -2.12
CA MET A 27 -7.01 9.61 -2.47
C MET A 27 -8.41 9.93 -1.96
N VAL A 28 -9.34 10.21 -2.87
CA VAL A 28 -10.71 10.62 -2.55
C VAL A 28 -11.69 10.10 -3.60
N PHE A 29 -12.85 9.62 -3.17
CA PHE A 29 -13.94 9.31 -4.07
C PHE A 29 -14.89 10.50 -4.14
N TYR A 30 -15.16 11.00 -5.35
CA TYR A 30 -16.06 12.14 -5.53
C TYR A 30 -16.72 12.10 -6.91
N LYS A 31 -18.05 12.27 -6.94
CA LYS A 31 -18.87 12.26 -8.17
C LYS A 31 -18.57 11.07 -9.10
N ASP A 32 -18.66 9.87 -8.54
CA ASP A 32 -18.50 8.58 -9.24
C ASP A 32 -17.08 8.31 -9.77
N GLU A 33 -16.07 9.00 -9.24
CA GLU A 33 -14.66 8.82 -9.62
C GLU A 33 -13.79 8.64 -8.38
N TYR A 34 -12.93 7.63 -8.42
CA TYR A 34 -11.77 7.50 -7.55
C TYR A 34 -10.67 8.40 -8.09
N HIS A 35 -10.29 9.41 -7.32
CA HIS A 35 -9.14 10.25 -7.61
C HIS A 35 -7.89 9.65 -6.94
N GLN A 36 -6.87 9.38 -7.75
CA GLN A 36 -5.57 8.93 -7.28
C GLN A 36 -4.52 9.97 -7.65
N PHE A 37 -4.11 10.76 -6.67
CA PHE A 37 -2.94 11.61 -6.83
C PHE A 37 -1.70 10.83 -6.39
N TYR A 38 -0.54 11.35 -6.75
CA TYR A 38 0.73 10.75 -6.41
C TYR A 38 1.87 11.75 -6.49
N GLN A 39 2.87 11.53 -5.66
CA GLN A 39 4.07 12.35 -5.67
C GLN A 39 4.82 12.14 -7.00
N TYR A 40 5.13 13.25 -7.69
CA TYR A 40 5.74 13.27 -9.01
C TYR A 40 6.78 14.41 -9.10
N THR A 41 7.97 14.17 -8.56
CA THR A 41 9.10 15.12 -8.55
C THR A 41 8.72 16.51 -8.00
N GLY A 42 8.23 16.55 -6.75
CA GLY A 42 7.85 17.81 -6.06
C GLY A 42 6.48 18.37 -6.50
N LYS A 43 5.69 17.57 -7.22
CA LYS A 43 4.35 17.89 -7.73
C LYS A 43 3.39 16.77 -7.37
N TRP A 44 2.09 17.03 -7.49
CA TRP A 44 1.10 15.96 -7.51
C TRP A 44 0.69 15.65 -8.95
N GLY A 45 1.02 14.44 -9.41
CA GLY A 45 0.38 13.83 -10.56
C GLY A 45 -1.04 13.39 -10.22
N HIS A 46 -1.87 13.15 -11.23
CA HIS A 46 -3.29 12.86 -11.04
C HIS A 46 -3.79 11.84 -12.07
N ALA A 47 -4.47 10.82 -11.58
CA ALA A 47 -5.28 9.91 -12.38
C ALA A 47 -6.66 9.73 -11.76
N VAL A 48 -7.66 9.40 -12.58
CA VAL A 48 -9.00 9.05 -12.13
C VAL A 48 -9.43 7.69 -12.66
N SER A 49 -10.26 6.99 -11.90
CA SER A 49 -10.85 5.72 -12.30
C SER A 49 -12.29 5.60 -11.78
N ARG A 50 -13.12 4.81 -12.46
CA ARG A 50 -14.48 4.47 -11.99
C ARG A 50 -14.53 3.10 -11.32
N ASP A 51 -13.47 2.31 -11.42
CA ASP A 51 -13.43 0.91 -10.98
C ASP A 51 -12.13 0.54 -10.25
N LEU A 52 -11.28 1.54 -9.92
CA LEU A 52 -9.95 1.37 -9.32
C LEU A 52 -8.94 0.59 -10.20
N LEU A 53 -9.28 0.29 -11.44
CA LEU A 53 -8.46 -0.50 -12.36
C LEU A 53 -8.06 0.28 -13.59
N HIS A 54 -9.02 0.84 -14.33
CA HIS A 54 -8.76 1.54 -15.58
C HIS A 54 -8.59 3.03 -15.27
N TRP A 55 -7.38 3.54 -15.51
CA TRP A 55 -6.98 4.88 -15.09
C TRP A 55 -6.86 5.83 -16.28
N GLU A 56 -7.49 6.99 -16.16
CA GLU A 56 -7.27 8.13 -17.03
C GLU A 56 -6.29 9.10 -16.36
N HIS A 57 -5.12 9.29 -16.95
CA HIS A 57 -4.17 10.30 -16.49
C HIS A 57 -4.64 11.71 -16.85
N LEU A 58 -4.72 12.57 -15.84
CA LEU A 58 -5.07 13.98 -15.96
C LEU A 58 -3.81 14.86 -15.90
N PRO A 59 -3.91 16.17 -16.22
CA PRO A 59 -2.82 17.10 -16.01
C PRO A 59 -2.32 17.12 -14.56
N ILE A 60 -1.10 17.64 -14.35
CA ILE A 60 -0.55 17.88 -13.02
C ILE A 60 -1.55 18.71 -12.19
N ALA A 61 -1.91 18.20 -11.01
CA ALA A 61 -2.90 18.83 -10.14
C ALA A 61 -2.30 19.98 -9.33
N LEU A 62 -1.17 19.75 -8.68
CA LEU A 62 -0.47 20.74 -7.86
C LEU A 62 0.99 20.83 -8.27
N ALA A 63 1.47 22.05 -8.52
CA ALA A 63 2.86 22.35 -8.87
C ALA A 63 3.51 23.28 -7.83
N PRO A 64 4.85 23.28 -7.68
CA PRO A 64 5.58 24.17 -6.79
C PRO A 64 5.23 25.65 -6.99
N ASP A 65 5.33 26.44 -5.91
CA ASP A 65 5.24 27.91 -5.97
C ASP A 65 6.29 28.57 -5.06
N GLU A 66 6.07 29.83 -4.67
CA GLU A 66 6.95 30.60 -3.79
C GLU A 66 7.18 29.94 -2.41
N LEU A 67 6.27 29.07 -1.94
CA LEU A 67 6.40 28.29 -0.71
C LEU A 67 7.12 26.95 -0.91
N GLY A 68 7.50 26.61 -2.15
CA GLY A 68 8.35 25.47 -2.48
C GLY A 68 7.64 24.29 -3.12
N ASP A 69 8.25 23.12 -3.00
CA ASP A 69 7.77 21.87 -3.56
C ASP A 69 6.49 21.39 -2.87
N ILE A 70 5.65 20.66 -3.62
CA ILE A 70 4.45 20.01 -3.12
C ILE A 70 4.82 18.59 -2.74
N TRP A 71 4.78 18.29 -1.45
CA TRP A 71 5.01 16.97 -0.88
C TRP A 71 3.67 16.31 -0.53
N SER A 72 3.73 15.09 0.00
CA SER A 72 2.59 14.22 0.25
C SER A 72 1.50 14.84 1.12
N GLY A 73 0.30 14.26 1.03
CA GLY A 73 -0.88 14.72 1.71
C GLY A 73 -2.15 14.00 1.23
N CYS A 74 -3.31 14.51 1.63
CA CYS A 74 -4.61 13.89 1.38
C CYS A 74 -5.59 14.86 0.69
N ALA A 75 -6.76 14.34 0.35
CA ALA A 75 -7.91 15.13 -0.09
C ALA A 75 -9.17 14.63 0.61
N VAL A 76 -10.11 15.54 0.79
CA VAL A 76 -11.43 15.30 1.40
C VAL A 76 -12.50 16.06 0.62
N VAL A 77 -13.75 15.63 0.75
CA VAL A 77 -14.89 16.39 0.25
C VAL A 77 -15.44 17.28 1.37
N ASP A 78 -15.41 18.60 1.18
CA ASP A 78 -16.06 19.55 2.08
C ASP A 78 -17.55 19.64 1.75
N TRP A 79 -18.31 18.61 2.13
CA TRP A 79 -19.73 18.46 1.79
C TRP A 79 -20.64 19.61 2.21
N LYS A 80 -20.25 20.35 3.25
CA LYS A 80 -21.06 21.42 3.87
C LYS A 80 -20.47 22.81 3.65
N ASP A 81 -19.46 22.93 2.77
CA ASP A 81 -18.67 24.15 2.57
C ASP A 81 -18.23 24.77 3.92
N THR A 82 -17.75 23.94 4.83
CA THR A 82 -17.26 24.37 6.14
C THR A 82 -16.08 25.33 6.04
N SER A 83 -15.31 25.22 4.96
CA SER A 83 -14.21 26.13 4.61
C SER A 83 -14.66 27.47 4.04
N GLY A 84 -15.89 27.57 3.51
CA GLY A 84 -16.41 28.75 2.83
C GLY A 84 -15.76 29.03 1.47
N LEU A 85 -15.03 28.05 0.90
CA LEU A 85 -14.31 28.18 -0.36
C LEU A 85 -15.21 27.96 -1.58
N PHE A 86 -16.37 27.36 -1.41
CA PHE A 86 -17.21 26.83 -2.50
C PHE A 86 -18.53 27.58 -2.71
N GLY A 87 -18.83 28.60 -1.90
CA GLY A 87 -20.02 29.44 -2.09
C GLY A 87 -21.33 28.73 -1.75
N GLY A 88 -21.28 27.78 -0.81
CA GLY A 88 -22.39 26.98 -0.31
C GLY A 88 -22.52 25.59 -0.94
N GLU A 89 -21.68 25.25 -1.92
CA GLU A 89 -21.69 23.94 -2.59
C GLU A 89 -20.60 23.01 -2.06
N ALA A 90 -20.71 21.71 -2.29
CA ALA A 90 -19.63 20.77 -1.96
C ALA A 90 -18.46 20.89 -2.95
N GLY A 91 -17.24 20.70 -2.46
CA GLY A 91 -16.04 20.66 -3.30
C GLY A 91 -14.89 19.89 -2.67
N LEU A 92 -13.80 19.73 -3.42
CA LEU A 92 -12.61 19.01 -2.94
C LEU A 92 -11.63 19.97 -2.30
N VAL A 93 -11.08 19.57 -1.15
CA VAL A 93 -9.95 20.24 -0.50
C VAL A 93 -8.80 19.25 -0.41
N ALA A 94 -7.66 19.62 -0.99
CA ALA A 94 -6.39 18.93 -0.83
C ALA A 94 -5.62 19.59 0.32
N ILE A 95 -5.05 18.78 1.19
CA ILE A 95 -4.19 19.22 2.29
C ILE A 95 -2.84 18.54 2.09
N PHE A 96 -1.77 19.34 2.00
CA PHE A 96 -0.46 18.85 1.57
C PHE A 96 0.67 19.59 2.28
N THR A 97 1.86 19.02 2.24
CA THR A 97 3.06 19.68 2.77
C THR A 97 3.74 20.54 1.71
N HIS A 98 3.98 21.81 2.01
CA HIS A 98 4.97 22.62 1.29
C HIS A 98 6.35 22.39 1.86
N PHE A 99 7.34 22.17 1.00
CA PHE A 99 8.75 22.04 1.37
C PHE A 99 9.62 23.09 0.68
N LYS A 100 10.33 23.90 1.48
CA LYS A 100 11.32 24.86 0.98
C LYS A 100 12.52 24.94 1.91
N GLU A 101 13.70 24.66 1.39
CA GLU A 101 14.98 24.84 2.11
C GLU A 101 15.01 24.15 3.49
N GLY A 102 14.38 22.98 3.61
CA GLY A 102 14.29 22.23 4.86
C GLY A 102 13.06 22.54 5.72
N LEU A 103 12.31 23.62 5.42
CA LEU A 103 11.08 23.96 6.13
C LEU A 103 9.89 23.18 5.54
N GLN A 104 9.17 22.46 6.40
CA GLN A 104 7.96 21.69 6.04
C GLN A 104 6.74 22.30 6.73
N SER A 105 5.69 22.67 5.99
CA SER A 105 4.47 23.28 6.56
C SER A 105 3.21 22.81 5.83
N GLN A 106 2.05 22.82 6.50
CA GLN A 106 0.83 22.25 5.92
C GLN A 106 0.01 23.35 5.24
N SER A 107 -0.34 23.13 3.99
CA SER A 107 -1.06 24.03 3.10
C SER A 107 -2.30 23.34 2.53
N ILE A 108 -3.23 24.13 2.01
CA ILE A 108 -4.42 23.61 1.32
C ILE A 108 -4.57 24.17 -0.09
N ALA A 109 -5.18 23.38 -0.95
CA ALA A 109 -5.72 23.80 -2.23
C ALA A 109 -7.15 23.28 -2.36
N TYR A 110 -7.95 23.90 -3.22
CA TYR A 110 -9.35 23.51 -3.39
C TYR A 110 -9.72 23.45 -4.86
N SER A 111 -10.69 22.58 -5.17
CA SER A 111 -11.19 22.38 -6.53
C SER A 111 -12.72 22.44 -6.54
N LYS A 112 -13.25 23.33 -7.40
CA LYS A 112 -14.68 23.55 -7.62
C LYS A 112 -15.26 22.71 -8.75
N ASP A 113 -14.40 22.05 -9.53
CA ASP A 113 -14.75 21.37 -10.77
C ASP A 113 -14.48 19.85 -10.70
N SER A 114 -14.55 19.28 -9.49
CA SER A 114 -14.34 17.84 -9.25
C SER A 114 -12.91 17.41 -9.55
N GLY A 115 -11.95 18.17 -9.01
CA GLY A 115 -10.53 17.83 -9.02
C GLY A 115 -9.82 18.06 -10.34
N ARG A 116 -10.40 18.81 -11.29
CA ARG A 116 -9.79 19.05 -12.62
C ARG A 116 -8.82 20.22 -12.57
N GLU A 117 -9.21 21.31 -11.92
CA GLU A 117 -8.36 22.45 -11.62
C GLU A 117 -8.29 22.71 -10.12
N TRP A 118 -7.14 23.20 -9.66
CA TRP A 118 -6.83 23.42 -8.25
C TRP A 118 -6.34 24.84 -8.01
N GLU A 119 -6.95 25.52 -7.03
CA GLU A 119 -6.52 26.82 -6.55
C GLU A 119 -5.91 26.67 -5.15
N LYS A 120 -4.65 27.10 -4.98
CA LYS A 120 -4.01 27.11 -3.67
C LYS A 120 -4.58 28.26 -2.83
N TYR A 121 -4.90 27.97 -1.57
CA TYR A 121 -5.44 28.98 -0.66
C TYR A 121 -4.44 30.11 -0.41
N ALA A 122 -4.87 31.36 -0.60
CA ALA A 122 -4.01 32.53 -0.47
C ALA A 122 -3.41 32.72 0.94
N GLY A 123 -4.05 32.16 1.97
CA GLY A 123 -3.58 32.20 3.35
C GLY A 123 -2.61 31.08 3.75
N ASN A 124 -2.08 30.31 2.79
CA ASN A 124 -1.12 29.24 3.08
C ASN A 124 0.20 29.77 3.68
N PRO A 125 0.87 28.98 4.54
CA PRO A 125 0.43 27.67 5.07
C PRO A 125 -0.64 27.81 6.18
N VAL A 126 -1.60 26.88 6.22
CA VAL A 126 -2.65 26.83 7.26
C VAL A 126 -2.15 26.25 8.59
N ILE A 127 -1.10 25.43 8.57
CA ILE A 127 -0.37 25.00 9.76
C ILE A 127 1.13 25.27 9.53
N PRO A 128 1.67 26.37 10.10
CA PRO A 128 3.10 26.64 10.06
C PRO A 128 3.89 25.52 10.74
N ASN A 129 5.15 25.33 10.34
CA ASN A 129 6.04 24.41 11.03
C ASN A 129 6.21 24.83 12.51
N PRO A 130 6.00 23.93 13.48
CA PRO A 130 6.10 24.27 14.90
C PRO A 130 7.55 24.32 15.45
N GLY A 131 8.56 24.35 14.58
CA GLY A 131 9.99 24.28 14.92
C GLY A 131 10.59 22.88 14.86
N LEU A 132 9.96 21.96 14.13
CA LEU A 132 10.37 20.57 13.95
C LEU A 132 11.12 20.37 12.65
N LYS A 133 12.05 19.40 12.65
CA LYS A 133 12.83 19.05 11.47
C LYS A 133 11.95 18.36 10.43
N ASP A 134 11.21 17.35 10.86
CA ASP A 134 10.30 16.57 10.04
C ASP A 134 8.87 16.88 10.47
N PHE A 135 8.07 17.48 9.59
CA PHE A 135 6.67 17.87 9.84
C PHE A 135 5.86 17.81 8.54
N ARG A 136 5.33 16.64 8.18
CA ARG A 136 4.79 16.41 6.84
C ARG A 136 3.69 15.33 6.78
N ASP A 137 3.12 15.20 5.58
CA ASP A 137 2.19 14.14 5.18
C ASP A 137 0.85 14.21 5.94
N PRO A 138 0.09 15.32 5.83
CA PRO A 138 -1.17 15.46 6.55
C PRO A 138 -2.26 14.55 5.98
N LYS A 139 -2.85 13.70 6.83
CA LYS A 139 -4.12 13.02 6.57
C LYS A 139 -5.23 13.68 7.36
N VAL A 140 -6.33 13.99 6.68
CA VAL A 140 -7.53 14.60 7.25
C VAL A 140 -8.69 13.63 7.17
N ILE A 141 -9.49 13.60 8.23
CA ILE A 141 -10.79 12.92 8.29
C ILE A 141 -11.84 13.84 8.88
N TRP A 142 -13.11 13.63 8.53
CA TRP A 142 -14.23 14.15 9.30
C TRP A 142 -14.56 13.18 10.44
N HIS A 143 -14.51 13.64 11.68
CA HIS A 143 -14.82 12.85 12.86
C HIS A 143 -16.26 13.14 13.30
N GLU A 144 -17.19 12.26 12.94
CA GLU A 144 -18.64 12.46 13.09
C GLU A 144 -19.06 12.73 14.54
N GLU A 145 -18.49 12.02 15.50
CA GLU A 145 -18.85 12.09 16.92
C GLU A 145 -18.53 13.45 17.54
N THR A 146 -17.51 14.15 17.01
CA THR A 146 -17.14 15.50 17.48
C THR A 146 -17.58 16.61 16.54
N GLY A 147 -17.99 16.27 15.32
CA GLY A 147 -18.38 17.24 14.29
C GLY A 147 -17.23 18.15 13.88
N LYS A 148 -16.02 17.59 13.73
CA LYS A 148 -14.81 18.34 13.39
C LYS A 148 -13.98 17.61 12.34
N TRP A 149 -13.22 18.40 11.59
CA TRP A 149 -12.07 17.89 10.86
C TRP A 149 -10.96 17.54 11.86
N VAL A 150 -10.35 16.37 11.68
CA VAL A 150 -9.17 15.92 12.41
C VAL A 150 -8.05 15.72 11.41
N LEU A 151 -6.88 16.28 11.70
CA LEU A 151 -5.67 16.09 10.93
C LEU A 151 -4.66 15.31 11.77
N VAL A 152 -4.12 14.24 11.19
CA VAL A 152 -2.93 13.54 11.69
C VAL A 152 -1.77 13.84 10.75
N VAL A 153 -0.61 14.19 11.31
CA VAL A 153 0.56 14.59 10.53
C VAL A 153 1.81 14.01 11.17
N SER A 154 2.77 13.59 10.36
CA SER A 154 4.07 13.18 10.87
C SER A 154 4.77 14.37 11.52
N ALA A 155 5.39 14.10 12.67
CA ALA A 155 6.22 15.02 13.42
C ALA A 155 7.44 14.24 13.91
N ASP A 156 8.55 14.22 13.17
CA ASP A 156 9.71 13.36 13.43
C ASP A 156 9.34 11.86 13.55
N LYS A 157 9.49 11.25 14.73
CA LYS A 157 9.19 9.83 14.98
C LYS A 157 7.88 9.62 15.74
N ARG A 158 6.96 10.57 15.62
CA ARG A 158 5.63 10.56 16.25
C ARG A 158 4.64 11.18 15.25
N VAL A 159 3.36 11.16 15.61
CA VAL A 159 2.32 11.93 14.93
C VAL A 159 1.76 13.00 15.85
N HIS A 160 1.36 14.12 15.27
CA HIS A 160 0.56 15.15 15.93
C HIS A 160 -0.88 15.10 15.42
N PHE A 161 -1.83 15.32 16.33
CA PHE A 161 -3.25 15.48 16.01
C PHE A 161 -3.67 16.94 16.14
N TYR A 162 -4.39 17.43 15.14
CA TYR A 162 -5.01 18.75 15.13
C TYR A 162 -6.51 18.62 14.84
N SER A 163 -7.30 19.57 15.31
CA SER A 163 -8.72 19.68 14.94
C SER A 163 -9.06 21.03 14.30
N SER A 164 -10.04 21.05 13.41
CA SER A 164 -10.55 22.24 12.75
C SER A 164 -12.05 22.18 12.54
N LEU A 165 -12.69 23.35 12.50
CA LEU A 165 -14.09 23.50 12.10
C LEU A 165 -14.24 23.86 10.62
N ASP A 166 -13.18 24.32 9.96
CA ASP A 166 -13.24 25.01 8.66
C ASP A 166 -12.08 24.63 7.71
N LEU A 167 -11.28 23.61 8.03
CA LEU A 167 -10.06 23.18 7.30
C LEU A 167 -8.94 24.23 7.21
N ILE A 168 -9.14 25.44 7.73
CA ILE A 168 -8.22 26.58 7.61
C ILE A 168 -7.58 26.86 8.97
N GLN A 169 -8.38 26.96 10.03
CA GLN A 169 -7.91 27.22 11.38
C GLN A 169 -7.77 25.90 12.14
N TRP A 170 -6.53 25.55 12.46
CA TRP A 170 -6.20 24.29 13.12
C TRP A 170 -5.73 24.51 14.56
N LYS A 171 -6.22 23.66 15.46
CA LYS A 171 -5.84 23.63 16.87
C LYS A 171 -5.13 22.31 17.16
N PHE A 172 -3.92 22.37 17.70
CA PHE A 172 -3.22 21.19 18.21
C PHE A 172 -4.02 20.54 19.35
N GLU A 173 -4.16 19.21 19.31
CA GLU A 173 -4.90 18.44 20.30
C GLU A 173 -4.00 17.53 21.13
N SER A 174 -3.19 16.69 20.50
CA SER A 174 -2.29 15.74 21.18
C SER A 174 -1.19 15.21 20.25
N GLU A 175 -0.33 14.35 20.79
CA GLU A 175 0.69 13.60 20.06
C GLU A 175 0.58 12.09 20.39
N PHE A 176 1.03 11.23 19.47
CA PHE A 176 1.16 9.79 19.69
C PHE A 176 2.46 9.28 19.07
N GLY A 177 3.19 8.44 19.80
CA GLY A 177 4.39 7.77 19.26
C GLY A 177 5.36 7.34 20.35
N GLU A 178 5.55 8.15 21.40
CA GLU A 178 6.52 7.84 22.46
C GLU A 178 6.30 6.44 23.06
N GLY A 179 7.29 5.55 22.91
CA GLY A 179 7.23 4.18 23.39
C GLY A 179 6.28 3.26 22.61
N GLN A 180 5.81 3.67 21.41
CA GLN A 180 4.85 2.93 20.57
C GLN A 180 5.49 2.50 19.25
N GLY A 181 5.62 1.20 19.04
CA GLY A 181 6.12 0.61 17.82
C GLY A 181 7.58 0.92 17.53
N SER A 182 7.99 0.68 16.29
CA SER A 182 9.35 0.94 15.83
C SER A 182 9.59 2.44 15.63
N HIS A 183 10.78 2.88 16.05
CA HIS A 183 11.28 4.23 15.86
C HIS A 183 12.61 4.20 15.06
N ALA A 184 12.79 3.18 14.21
CA ALA A 184 14.03 2.98 13.46
C ALA A 184 14.41 4.21 12.61
N ALA A 185 13.42 4.87 12.00
CA ALA A 185 13.57 6.14 11.30
C ALA A 185 12.41 7.09 11.57
N VAL A 186 12.39 8.20 10.83
CA VAL A 186 11.27 9.14 10.75
C VAL A 186 9.98 8.41 10.40
N TRP A 187 8.88 8.80 11.04
CA TRP A 187 7.54 8.33 10.67
C TRP A 187 7.03 9.19 9.52
N GLU A 188 6.32 8.59 8.58
CA GLU A 188 5.85 9.26 7.35
C GLU A 188 4.45 8.74 7.00
N CYS A 189 3.73 9.49 6.18
CA CYS A 189 2.44 9.09 5.61
C CYS A 189 1.46 8.45 6.63
N PRO A 190 1.11 9.14 7.73
CA PRO A 190 0.13 8.64 8.67
C PRO A 190 -1.24 8.49 8.02
N ASP A 191 -2.00 7.48 8.44
CA ASP A 191 -3.41 7.35 8.12
C ASP A 191 -4.21 6.92 9.35
N LEU A 192 -5.43 7.44 9.51
CA LEU A 192 -6.29 7.20 10.67
C LEU A 192 -7.71 6.92 10.20
N PHE A 193 -8.25 5.74 10.56
CA PHE A 193 -9.61 5.36 10.19
C PHE A 193 -10.20 4.32 11.15
N PRO A 194 -11.52 4.29 11.34
CA PRO A 194 -12.19 3.23 12.08
C PRO A 194 -12.44 2.01 11.18
N LEU A 195 -12.42 0.82 11.78
CA LEU A 195 -12.80 -0.44 11.15
C LEU A 195 -13.64 -1.31 12.11
N PRO A 196 -14.64 -2.05 11.59
CA PRO A 196 -15.36 -3.05 12.37
C PRO A 196 -14.48 -4.29 12.61
N VAL A 197 -14.52 -4.82 13.83
CA VAL A 197 -13.87 -6.09 14.18
C VAL A 197 -14.77 -7.25 13.76
N ASP A 198 -14.23 -8.16 12.95
CA ASP A 198 -14.92 -9.32 12.36
C ASP A 198 -16.21 -8.93 11.62
N GLY A 199 -16.23 -7.75 11.01
CA GLY A 199 -17.39 -7.22 10.29
C GLY A 199 -18.54 -6.75 11.20
N ASN A 200 -18.36 -6.74 12.53
CA ASN A 200 -19.37 -6.25 13.46
C ASN A 200 -19.29 -4.72 13.59
N THR A 201 -20.26 -4.02 13.00
CA THR A 201 -20.35 -2.55 13.01
C THR A 201 -20.61 -1.94 14.38
N GLU A 202 -21.03 -2.73 15.37
CA GLU A 202 -21.17 -2.27 16.76
C GLU A 202 -19.84 -2.33 17.53
N LYS A 203 -18.81 -2.94 16.93
CA LYS A 203 -17.46 -3.10 17.52
C LYS A 203 -16.44 -2.45 16.59
N LEU A 204 -16.42 -1.12 16.62
CA LEU A 204 -15.42 -0.34 15.91
C LEU A 204 -14.13 -0.25 16.72
N LYS A 205 -13.01 -0.29 16.03
CA LYS A 205 -11.69 0.07 16.54
C LYS A 205 -11.04 1.04 15.56
N TRP A 206 -10.24 1.96 16.08
CA TRP A 206 -9.46 2.86 15.27
C TRP A 206 -8.13 2.20 14.90
N VAL A 207 -7.74 2.38 13.64
CA VAL A 207 -6.43 1.99 13.14
C VAL A 207 -5.63 3.26 12.85
N LEU A 208 -4.45 3.35 13.45
CA LEU A 208 -3.45 4.36 13.10
C LEU A 208 -2.31 3.64 12.36
N HIS A 209 -2.07 4.03 11.13
CA HIS A 209 -0.95 3.56 10.31
C HIS A 209 0.13 4.64 10.25
N VAL A 210 1.41 4.24 10.22
CA VAL A 210 2.54 5.09 9.86
C VAL A 210 3.56 4.31 9.04
N SER A 211 4.10 4.95 8.02
CA SER A 211 5.28 4.49 7.31
C SER A 211 6.56 4.87 8.06
N ILE A 212 7.65 4.15 7.84
CA ILE A 212 8.97 4.35 8.46
C ILE A 212 10.01 4.48 7.35
N GLY A 213 10.73 5.60 7.32
CA GLY A 213 11.72 5.89 6.29
C GLY A 213 12.88 4.88 6.21
N ASP A 214 13.69 4.98 5.15
CA ASP A 214 14.86 4.12 4.93
C ASP A 214 15.85 4.12 6.11
N ASN A 215 16.25 2.93 6.54
CA ASN A 215 17.17 2.69 7.65
C ASN A 215 17.82 1.30 7.60
N GLU A 216 18.88 1.11 8.38
CA GLU A 216 19.63 -0.14 8.44
C GLU A 216 18.89 -1.28 9.17
N GLU A 217 18.03 -0.97 10.15
CA GLU A 217 17.34 -1.97 10.98
C GLU A 217 16.33 -2.79 10.17
N THR A 218 15.54 -2.11 9.33
CA THR A 218 14.56 -2.74 8.43
C THR A 218 15.08 -2.94 7.02
N ASP A 219 16.35 -2.59 6.77
CA ASP A 219 17.04 -2.74 5.50
C ASP A 219 16.30 -2.03 4.34
N GLY A 220 15.83 -0.81 4.60
CA GLY A 220 14.93 -0.07 3.72
C GLY A 220 13.76 0.55 4.46
N SER A 221 12.86 1.19 3.72
CA SER A 221 11.60 1.70 4.27
C SER A 221 10.59 0.58 4.54
N THR A 222 9.69 0.79 5.49
CA THR A 222 8.62 -0.17 5.84
C THR A 222 7.42 0.59 6.44
N ALA A 223 6.43 -0.11 6.98
CA ALA A 223 5.26 0.50 7.60
C ALA A 223 4.67 -0.35 8.71
N GLN A 224 4.15 0.31 9.75
CA GLN A 224 3.54 -0.31 10.92
C GLN A 224 2.13 0.23 11.17
N TYR A 225 1.36 -0.47 12.00
CA TYR A 225 0.03 -0.03 12.41
C TYR A 225 -0.25 -0.30 13.88
N PHE A 226 -1.20 0.45 14.42
CA PHE A 226 -1.71 0.37 15.78
C PHE A 226 -3.23 0.21 15.72
N VAL A 227 -3.78 -0.57 16.65
CA VAL A 227 -5.24 -0.75 16.81
C VAL A 227 -5.61 -0.25 18.19
N GLY A 228 -6.64 0.57 18.28
CA GLY A 228 -6.97 1.25 19.52
C GLY A 228 -8.26 2.03 19.48
N GLU A 229 -8.32 3.04 20.34
CA GLU A 229 -9.44 3.98 20.45
C GLU A 229 -8.99 5.39 20.08
N PHE A 230 -9.90 6.17 19.51
CA PHE A 230 -9.68 7.59 19.22
C PHE A 230 -10.93 8.38 19.62
N ASP A 231 -10.74 9.43 20.41
CA ASP A 231 -11.83 10.26 20.95
C ASP A 231 -12.05 11.57 20.17
N GLY A 232 -11.44 11.70 18.99
CA GLY A 232 -11.36 12.93 18.22
C GLY A 232 -10.20 13.85 18.61
N ARG A 233 -9.40 13.47 19.61
CA ARG A 233 -8.25 14.26 20.11
C ARG A 233 -7.01 13.43 20.38
N THR A 234 -7.16 12.25 21.00
CA THR A 234 -6.08 11.38 21.47
C THR A 234 -6.30 9.96 20.99
N PHE A 235 -5.25 9.32 20.46
CA PHE A 235 -5.26 7.90 20.12
C PHE A 235 -4.65 7.07 21.28
N VAL A 236 -5.33 5.99 21.66
CA VAL A 236 -4.87 5.06 22.70
C VAL A 236 -4.75 3.67 22.10
N ASN A 237 -3.52 3.16 22.02
CA ASN A 237 -3.23 1.81 21.52
C ASN A 237 -3.75 0.74 22.49
N ASP A 238 -4.40 -0.30 21.98
CA ASP A 238 -4.88 -1.45 22.77
C ASP A 238 -3.74 -2.37 23.21
N TRP A 239 -2.60 -2.32 22.52
CA TRP A 239 -1.47 -3.24 22.70
C TRP A 239 -0.30 -2.60 23.45
N PRO A 240 0.57 -3.41 24.08
CA PRO A 240 1.85 -2.93 24.61
C PRO A 240 2.65 -2.24 23.51
N GLY A 241 3.19 -1.05 23.83
CA GLY A 241 3.83 -0.19 22.83
C GLY A 241 5.08 -0.82 22.21
N GLU A 242 5.78 -1.71 22.90
CA GLU A 242 6.93 -2.44 22.37
C GLU A 242 6.60 -3.45 21.26
N GLN A 243 5.31 -3.83 21.10
CA GLN A 243 4.89 -4.80 20.10
C GLN A 243 4.70 -4.12 18.73
N VAL A 244 5.65 -4.33 17.82
CA VAL A 244 5.55 -3.83 16.44
C VAL A 244 4.65 -4.74 15.60
N ARG A 245 3.73 -4.13 14.86
CA ARG A 245 2.87 -4.82 13.88
C ARG A 245 3.08 -4.21 12.50
N TRP A 246 3.61 -5.02 11.59
CA TRP A 246 3.90 -4.60 10.23
C TRP A 246 2.64 -4.65 9.35
N THR A 247 2.52 -3.72 8.42
CA THR A 247 1.43 -3.74 7.43
C THR A 247 1.72 -4.66 6.26
N ASP A 248 2.99 -4.86 5.90
CA ASP A 248 3.41 -5.74 4.83
C ASP A 248 4.76 -6.36 5.21
N TYR A 249 4.93 -7.65 4.93
CA TYR A 249 6.13 -8.43 5.26
C TYR A 249 7.11 -8.54 4.08
N GLY A 250 6.75 -7.97 2.92
CA GLY A 250 7.68 -7.72 1.82
C GLY A 250 8.47 -6.42 2.02
N GLN A 251 9.16 -5.98 0.98
CA GLN A 251 10.00 -4.78 1.02
C GLN A 251 9.42 -3.62 0.20
N ASP A 252 8.48 -3.90 -0.70
CA ASP A 252 8.04 -2.92 -1.71
C ASP A 252 6.59 -2.48 -1.50
N PHE A 253 6.24 -2.10 -0.26
CA PHE A 253 4.94 -1.51 0.08
C PHE A 253 5.14 -0.39 1.10
N TYR A 254 5.01 0.85 0.65
CA TYR A 254 5.35 2.03 1.46
C TYR A 254 4.36 3.18 1.22
N ALA A 255 4.29 4.13 2.16
CA ALA A 255 3.44 5.32 2.07
C ALA A 255 1.96 5.00 1.84
N ALA A 256 1.47 3.88 2.39
CA ALA A 256 0.09 3.46 2.17
C ALA A 256 -0.90 4.45 2.80
N VAL A 257 -1.86 4.93 2.02
CA VAL A 257 -2.95 5.78 2.51
C VAL A 257 -4.28 5.33 1.92
N SER A 258 -5.35 5.58 2.64
CA SER A 258 -6.70 5.17 2.26
C SER A 258 -7.51 6.28 1.60
N TYR A 259 -8.42 5.86 0.72
CA TYR A 259 -9.42 6.73 0.10
C TYR A 259 -10.32 7.39 1.14
N SER A 260 -10.45 8.70 1.06
CA SER A 260 -11.52 9.46 1.72
C SER A 260 -12.83 9.33 0.94
N ASP A 261 -13.95 9.51 1.64
CA ASP A 261 -15.27 9.70 1.03
C ASP A 261 -15.78 8.57 0.10
N ILE A 262 -15.29 7.32 0.26
CA ILE A 262 -15.94 6.16 -0.35
C ILE A 262 -17.40 6.10 0.11
N LEU A 263 -18.31 5.85 -0.84
CA LEU A 263 -19.76 5.78 -0.58
C LEU A 263 -20.08 4.80 0.56
N GLN A 264 -21.05 5.18 1.39
CA GLN A 264 -21.46 4.35 2.53
C GLN A 264 -22.01 2.99 2.10
N GLU A 265 -22.65 2.91 0.92
CA GLU A 265 -23.18 1.69 0.34
C GLU A 265 -22.09 0.68 -0.05
N ASP A 266 -20.90 1.18 -0.43
CA ASP A 266 -19.71 0.35 -0.62
C ASP A 266 -19.14 -0.02 0.76
N GLY A 267 -18.93 0.99 1.62
CA GLY A 267 -18.55 0.83 3.02
C GLY A 267 -17.14 0.26 3.24
N ARG A 268 -16.39 -0.08 2.18
CA ARG A 268 -15.01 -0.56 2.31
C ARG A 268 -14.08 0.61 2.67
N ARG A 269 -13.10 0.31 3.50
CA ARG A 269 -11.88 1.11 3.61
C ARG A 269 -10.87 0.54 2.61
N ILE A 270 -10.49 1.32 1.62
CA ILE A 270 -9.55 0.89 0.56
C ILE A 270 -8.30 1.75 0.64
N TRP A 271 -7.13 1.10 0.67
CA TRP A 271 -5.84 1.75 0.56
C TRP A 271 -4.99 1.16 -0.55
N LEU A 272 -3.90 1.84 -0.90
CA LEU A 272 -2.80 1.28 -1.66
C LEU A 272 -1.51 2.00 -1.24
N GLY A 273 -0.37 1.38 -1.53
CA GLY A 273 0.94 1.94 -1.25
C GLY A 273 1.75 2.14 -2.51
N TRP A 274 2.81 2.93 -2.41
CA TRP A 274 3.86 2.96 -3.41
C TRP A 274 4.61 1.63 -3.40
N MET A 275 4.64 0.98 -4.56
CA MET A 275 5.31 -0.29 -4.77
C MET A 275 6.78 -0.09 -5.14
N SER A 276 7.57 0.28 -4.13
CA SER A 276 9.03 0.42 -4.18
C SER A 276 9.56 0.57 -2.75
N ASN A 277 10.85 0.87 -2.61
CA ASN A 277 11.50 1.11 -1.33
C ASN A 277 12.45 2.30 -1.40
N TRP A 278 12.49 3.15 -0.35
CA TRP A 278 13.41 4.28 -0.26
C TRP A 278 14.90 3.89 -0.24
N LYS A 279 15.21 2.60 -0.03
CA LYS A 279 16.56 2.09 -0.24
C LYS A 279 16.99 2.23 -1.70
N TYR A 280 16.10 2.02 -2.67
CA TYR A 280 16.39 2.00 -4.12
C TYR A 280 15.26 2.65 -4.95
N PRO A 281 14.81 3.85 -4.56
CA PRO A 281 13.48 4.39 -4.89
C PRO A 281 13.17 4.44 -6.39
N PHE A 282 14.19 4.75 -7.19
CA PHE A 282 14.05 4.98 -8.63
C PHE A 282 15.11 4.21 -9.46
N ASP A 283 15.70 3.17 -8.88
CA ASP A 283 16.73 2.36 -9.55
C ASP A 283 16.19 1.09 -10.23
N ALA A 284 14.86 0.91 -10.24
CA ALA A 284 14.21 -0.11 -11.06
C ALA A 284 14.80 -0.10 -12.50
N PRO A 285 15.09 -1.24 -13.14
CA PRO A 285 15.61 -1.32 -14.52
C PRO A 285 14.55 -1.01 -15.59
N THR A 286 13.73 0.01 -15.32
CA THR A 286 12.70 0.57 -16.20
C THR A 286 13.22 1.88 -16.82
N GLU A 287 12.98 2.11 -18.10
CA GLU A 287 13.59 3.24 -18.83
C GLU A 287 12.83 4.56 -18.59
N SER A 288 11.64 4.67 -19.20
CA SER A 288 10.88 5.92 -19.29
C SER A 288 10.11 6.28 -18.03
N TRP A 289 9.90 5.32 -17.13
CA TRP A 289 9.02 5.41 -15.96
C TRP A 289 9.68 4.77 -14.74
N LYS A 290 9.36 5.24 -13.54
CA LYS A 290 9.79 4.68 -12.26
C LYS A 290 8.64 4.72 -11.26
N GLY A 291 8.50 3.64 -10.49
CA GLY A 291 7.48 3.52 -9.44
C GLY A 291 6.09 3.18 -9.98
N ALA A 292 5.34 2.48 -9.13
CA ALA A 292 3.96 2.08 -9.37
C ALA A 292 3.19 2.10 -8.04
N MET A 293 1.87 2.06 -8.10
CA MET A 293 1.05 1.75 -6.93
C MET A 293 0.93 0.24 -6.80
N SER A 294 0.80 -0.27 -5.58
CA SER A 294 0.36 -1.65 -5.32
C SER A 294 -1.07 -1.86 -5.84
N ILE A 295 -1.54 -3.10 -5.88
CA ILE A 295 -2.98 -3.29 -6.06
C ILE A 295 -3.76 -2.61 -4.92
N PRO A 296 -4.95 -2.08 -5.18
CA PRO A 296 -5.83 -1.59 -4.12
C PRO A 296 -6.27 -2.73 -3.21
N ARG A 297 -6.26 -2.47 -1.89
CA ARG A 297 -6.63 -3.46 -0.86
C ARG A 297 -7.75 -2.92 0.01
N SER A 298 -8.81 -3.70 0.12
CA SER A 298 -9.83 -3.49 1.16
C SER A 298 -9.31 -3.94 2.52
N LEU A 299 -9.63 -3.17 3.56
CA LEU A 299 -9.17 -3.39 4.92
C LEU A 299 -10.28 -3.92 5.83
N ALA A 300 -9.88 -4.82 6.72
CA ALA A 300 -10.72 -5.32 7.80
C ALA A 300 -9.91 -5.52 9.07
N LEU A 301 -10.58 -5.54 10.21
CA LEU A 301 -10.00 -6.04 11.46
C LEU A 301 -10.54 -7.43 11.73
N HIS A 302 -9.66 -8.39 11.99
CA HIS A 302 -10.01 -9.76 12.33
C HIS A 302 -9.44 -10.17 13.67
N LYS A 303 -10.23 -10.93 14.44
CA LYS A 303 -9.74 -11.55 15.66
C LYS A 303 -9.09 -12.89 15.36
N GLU A 304 -7.78 -12.98 15.55
CA GLU A 304 -6.97 -14.18 15.33
C GLU A 304 -6.16 -14.51 16.59
N GLU A 305 -6.27 -15.75 17.07
CA GLU A 305 -5.66 -16.23 18.32
C GLU A 305 -5.82 -15.27 19.54
N GLY A 306 -6.95 -14.57 19.60
CA GLY A 306 -7.26 -13.62 20.69
C GLY A 306 -6.85 -12.17 20.43
N GLU A 307 -6.07 -11.92 19.38
CA GLU A 307 -5.62 -10.58 19.00
C GLU A 307 -6.43 -10.00 17.83
N VAL A 308 -6.70 -8.70 17.86
CA VAL A 308 -7.30 -7.98 16.73
C VAL A 308 -6.18 -7.55 15.78
N ARG A 309 -6.21 -8.04 14.55
CA ARG A 309 -5.19 -7.80 13.52
C ARG A 309 -5.80 -7.14 12.30
N LEU A 310 -5.00 -6.33 11.61
CA LEU A 310 -5.36 -5.80 10.30
C LEU A 310 -5.26 -6.92 9.28
N ALA A 311 -6.29 -7.07 8.48
CA ALA A 311 -6.27 -7.89 7.28
C ALA A 311 -6.48 -7.02 6.04
N GLN A 312 -5.84 -7.45 4.97
CA GLN A 312 -5.84 -6.78 3.68
C GLN A 312 -6.27 -7.76 2.62
N LEU A 313 -7.31 -7.43 1.87
CA LEU A 313 -7.77 -8.25 0.76
C LEU A 313 -7.68 -7.45 -0.53
N PRO A 314 -7.20 -8.05 -1.63
CA PRO A 314 -7.29 -7.43 -2.95
C PRO A 314 -8.75 -7.03 -3.22
N ILE A 315 -8.96 -5.86 -3.83
CA ILE A 315 -10.30 -5.43 -4.20
C ILE A 315 -10.95 -6.43 -5.19
N LYS A 316 -12.28 -6.57 -5.12
CA LYS A 316 -13.02 -7.55 -5.93
C LYS A 316 -13.03 -7.19 -7.41
N GLU A 317 -12.84 -5.91 -7.73
CA GLU A 317 -12.83 -5.39 -9.09
C GLU A 317 -11.75 -6.07 -9.93
N LEU A 318 -10.63 -6.51 -9.34
CA LEU A 318 -9.59 -7.29 -10.03
C LEU A 318 -10.14 -8.56 -10.71
N GLU A 319 -11.25 -9.11 -10.23
CA GLU A 319 -11.92 -10.25 -10.86
C GLU A 319 -12.45 -9.92 -12.27
N LEU A 320 -12.68 -8.64 -12.59
CA LEU A 320 -13.06 -8.18 -13.94
C LEU A 320 -11.94 -8.40 -14.97
N LEU A 321 -10.69 -8.48 -14.52
CA LEU A 321 -9.53 -8.72 -15.38
C LEU A 321 -9.30 -10.21 -15.65
N ARG A 322 -9.94 -11.11 -14.88
CA ARG A 322 -9.75 -12.56 -15.01
C ARG A 322 -10.16 -13.06 -16.39
N GLU A 323 -9.29 -13.86 -16.98
CA GLU A 323 -9.58 -14.68 -18.15
C GLU A 323 -9.89 -16.12 -17.77
N ALA A 324 -10.03 -17.00 -18.76
CA ALA A 324 -10.29 -18.42 -18.53
C ALA A 324 -9.17 -19.03 -17.67
N PRO A 325 -9.49 -19.65 -16.51
CA PRO A 325 -8.47 -20.14 -15.60
C PRO A 325 -7.86 -21.45 -16.06
N PHE A 326 -6.57 -21.62 -15.77
CA PHE A 326 -5.99 -22.93 -15.53
C PHE A 326 -6.48 -23.46 -14.17
N LYS A 327 -6.84 -24.74 -14.12
CA LYS A 327 -7.32 -25.38 -12.88
C LYS A 327 -6.62 -26.71 -12.66
N LEU A 328 -6.11 -26.89 -11.46
CA LEU A 328 -5.59 -28.16 -10.97
C LEU A 328 -6.43 -28.60 -9.77
N ASN A 329 -7.03 -29.78 -9.90
CA ASN A 329 -7.69 -30.44 -8.78
C ASN A 329 -6.66 -31.00 -7.80
N ALA A 330 -7.13 -31.51 -6.67
CA ALA A 330 -6.30 -32.10 -5.61
C ALA A 330 -5.16 -32.98 -6.17
N VAL A 331 -3.92 -32.57 -5.88
CA VAL A 331 -2.70 -33.29 -6.22
C VAL A 331 -1.78 -33.39 -5.00
N ASN A 332 -1.19 -34.56 -4.81
CA ASN A 332 -0.16 -34.78 -3.80
C ASN A 332 1.20 -34.51 -4.43
N ILE A 333 2.00 -33.64 -3.82
CA ILE A 333 3.38 -33.37 -4.22
C ILE A 333 4.28 -33.88 -3.09
N THR A 334 5.19 -34.81 -3.41
CA THR A 334 6.11 -35.42 -2.43
C THR A 334 7.54 -35.32 -2.89
N ASP A 335 8.35 -34.52 -2.19
CA ASP A 335 9.78 -34.34 -2.47
C ASP A 335 10.09 -34.07 -3.95
N GLU A 336 9.23 -33.30 -4.60
CA GLU A 336 9.29 -33.05 -6.04
C GLU A 336 8.79 -31.63 -6.39
N THR A 337 9.03 -31.26 -7.65
CA THR A 337 8.51 -30.04 -8.27
C THR A 337 7.71 -30.44 -9.50
N LEU A 338 6.49 -29.91 -9.61
CA LEU A 338 5.59 -30.14 -10.73
C LEU A 338 5.42 -28.83 -11.50
N ALA A 339 5.89 -28.81 -12.75
CA ALA A 339 5.57 -27.74 -13.69
C ALA A 339 4.09 -27.82 -14.09
N LEU A 340 3.41 -26.67 -14.05
CA LEU A 340 2.02 -26.55 -14.48
C LEU A 340 1.97 -26.30 -15.98
N ASP A 341 0.89 -26.75 -16.64
CA ASP A 341 0.60 -26.44 -18.04
C ASP A 341 0.01 -25.02 -18.15
N PHE A 342 0.79 -24.04 -17.69
CA PHE A 342 0.47 -22.63 -17.65
C PHE A 342 1.74 -21.79 -17.80
N GLU A 343 1.69 -20.80 -18.68
CA GLU A 343 2.74 -19.79 -18.87
C GLU A 343 2.10 -18.39 -18.89
N GLY A 344 2.70 -17.42 -18.20
CA GLY A 344 2.20 -16.04 -18.19
C GLY A 344 3.08 -15.05 -17.43
N GLU A 345 2.90 -13.76 -17.72
CA GLU A 345 3.59 -12.65 -17.01
C GLU A 345 2.69 -11.93 -16.01
N HIS A 346 1.39 -11.86 -16.32
CA HIS A 346 0.38 -11.14 -15.53
C HIS A 346 -0.80 -12.06 -15.24
N TYR A 347 -0.87 -12.54 -14.00
CA TYR A 347 -1.86 -13.51 -13.56
C TYR A 347 -2.10 -13.43 -12.06
N GLU A 348 -3.27 -13.91 -11.67
CA GLU A 348 -3.61 -14.20 -10.29
C GLU A 348 -3.55 -15.71 -10.07
N PHE A 349 -3.08 -16.16 -8.91
CA PHE A 349 -3.24 -17.54 -8.47
C PHE A 349 -3.91 -17.63 -7.10
N GLU A 350 -4.71 -18.67 -6.92
CA GLU A 350 -5.35 -19.02 -5.66
C GLU A 350 -5.08 -20.49 -5.35
N ALA A 351 -4.72 -20.79 -4.10
CA ALA A 351 -4.55 -22.16 -3.67
C ALA A 351 -4.97 -22.42 -2.22
N ILE A 352 -5.45 -23.65 -2.01
CA ILE A 352 -5.66 -24.24 -0.69
C ILE A 352 -4.71 -25.43 -0.59
N ILE A 353 -3.82 -25.39 0.39
CA ILE A 353 -2.77 -26.40 0.56
C ILE A 353 -2.90 -26.99 1.96
N THR A 354 -2.97 -28.31 2.06
CA THR A 354 -2.97 -29.04 3.34
C THR A 354 -1.71 -29.90 3.46
N TRP A 355 -1.33 -30.24 4.69
CA TRP A 355 -0.16 -31.08 4.94
C TRP A 355 -0.31 -31.87 6.23
N GLN A 356 0.55 -32.87 6.39
CA GLN A 356 0.73 -33.57 7.68
C GLN A 356 2.14 -33.38 8.23
N CYS A 357 3.14 -33.74 7.44
CA CYS A 357 4.56 -33.57 7.74
C CYS A 357 5.29 -33.21 6.44
N VAL A 358 5.85 -32.01 6.39
CA VAL A 358 6.59 -31.45 5.25
C VAL A 358 7.50 -30.34 5.77
N GLN A 359 8.71 -30.21 5.21
CA GLN A 359 9.63 -29.16 5.60
C GLN A 359 9.21 -27.81 5.01
N GLU A 360 8.92 -27.79 3.71
CA GLU A 360 8.55 -26.60 2.94
C GLU A 360 7.66 -26.99 1.74
N PHE A 361 6.72 -26.14 1.37
CA PHE A 361 5.98 -26.24 0.12
C PHE A 361 5.63 -24.85 -0.41
N GLY A 362 5.33 -24.76 -1.70
CA GLY A 362 4.90 -23.50 -2.28
C GLY A 362 4.85 -23.48 -3.80
N PHE A 363 4.91 -22.26 -4.32
CA PHE A 363 4.95 -21.93 -5.74
C PHE A 363 6.36 -21.49 -6.13
N ARG A 364 6.73 -21.83 -7.36
CA ARG A 364 7.84 -21.23 -8.10
C ARG A 364 7.20 -20.43 -9.23
N LEU A 365 7.27 -19.11 -9.13
CA LEU A 365 6.62 -18.16 -10.03
C LEU A 365 7.66 -17.59 -11.00
N ARG A 366 7.22 -17.19 -12.20
CA ARG A 366 8.09 -16.62 -13.24
C ARG A 366 9.35 -17.47 -13.44
N THR A 367 9.18 -18.75 -13.76
CA THR A 367 10.30 -19.69 -13.88
C THR A 367 10.83 -19.77 -15.30
N TYR A 368 12.15 -19.85 -15.44
CA TYR A 368 12.86 -20.27 -16.65
C TYR A 368 14.30 -20.65 -16.31
N GLY A 369 14.70 -21.88 -16.65
CA GLY A 369 16.02 -22.40 -16.29
C GLY A 369 16.23 -22.38 -14.77
N SER A 370 17.15 -21.53 -14.29
CA SER A 370 17.43 -21.38 -12.86
C SER A 370 16.69 -20.22 -12.18
N GLU A 371 16.00 -19.37 -12.92
CA GLU A 371 15.21 -18.27 -12.37
C GLU A 371 13.89 -18.76 -11.78
N ALA A 372 13.53 -18.20 -10.62
CA ALA A 372 12.24 -18.37 -9.97
C ALA A 372 12.05 -17.32 -8.87
N THR A 373 10.80 -16.96 -8.59
CA THR A 373 10.37 -16.34 -7.33
C THR A 373 9.65 -17.39 -6.50
N LEU A 374 10.09 -17.66 -5.27
CA LEU A 374 9.42 -18.66 -4.41
C LEU A 374 8.40 -17.99 -3.50
N ALA A 375 7.22 -18.59 -3.36
CA ALA A 375 6.17 -18.13 -2.46
C ALA A 375 5.57 -19.33 -1.74
N GLY A 376 5.62 -19.37 -0.41
CA GLY A 376 5.20 -20.58 0.30
C GLY A 376 5.26 -20.51 1.81
N PHE A 377 5.28 -21.70 2.41
CA PHE A 377 5.30 -21.89 3.85
C PHE A 377 6.23 -23.05 4.25
N SER A 378 6.97 -22.85 5.33
CA SER A 378 7.82 -23.85 5.98
C SER A 378 7.20 -24.25 7.33
N PRO A 379 6.35 -25.29 7.39
CA PRO A 379 5.64 -25.64 8.63
C PRO A 379 6.55 -26.02 9.79
N ALA A 380 7.73 -26.58 9.51
CA ALA A 380 8.69 -26.96 10.53
C ALA A 380 9.25 -25.75 11.31
N GLU A 381 9.35 -24.60 10.63
CA GLU A 381 9.90 -23.35 11.17
C GLU A 381 8.81 -22.32 11.48
N ASN A 382 7.56 -22.59 11.08
CA ASN A 382 6.42 -21.68 11.09
C ASN A 382 6.64 -20.39 10.28
N LEU A 383 7.37 -20.46 9.17
CA LEU A 383 7.73 -19.29 8.35
C LEU A 383 6.98 -19.28 7.03
N LEU A 384 6.16 -18.25 6.81
CA LEU A 384 5.73 -17.83 5.47
C LEU A 384 6.91 -17.16 4.80
N PHE A 385 7.03 -17.30 3.47
CA PHE A 385 8.10 -16.64 2.72
C PHE A 385 7.70 -16.16 1.33
N LEU A 386 8.39 -15.10 0.92
CA LEU A 386 8.51 -14.64 -0.46
C LEU A 386 10.00 -14.46 -0.78
N ASP A 387 10.52 -15.26 -1.69
CA ASP A 387 11.95 -15.36 -2.00
C ASP A 387 12.22 -14.89 -3.42
N ARG A 388 12.87 -13.72 -3.54
CA ARG A 388 13.32 -13.19 -4.82
C ARG A 388 14.81 -13.40 -5.11
N THR A 389 15.47 -14.31 -4.39
CA THR A 389 16.93 -14.52 -4.51
C THR A 389 17.39 -14.95 -5.91
N LYS A 390 16.47 -15.54 -6.70
CA LYS A 390 16.70 -15.99 -8.08
C LYS A 390 15.69 -15.40 -9.07
N SER A 391 15.16 -14.21 -8.79
CA SER A 391 14.12 -13.56 -9.63
C SER A 391 14.69 -12.53 -10.60
N GLY A 392 15.81 -12.88 -11.23
CA GLY A 392 16.57 -12.01 -12.13
C GLY A 392 17.71 -11.27 -11.41
N PHE A 393 17.58 -9.96 -11.24
CA PHE A 393 18.66 -9.09 -10.76
C PHE A 393 19.12 -9.44 -9.33
N ALA A 394 20.43 -9.60 -9.15
CA ALA A 394 21.03 -9.82 -7.84
C ALA A 394 21.13 -8.54 -7.02
N ASP A 395 21.53 -7.46 -7.68
CA ASP A 395 21.80 -6.14 -7.12
C ASP A 395 21.12 -5.07 -7.98
N ILE A 396 20.72 -4.00 -7.31
CA ILE A 396 20.36 -2.70 -7.90
C ILE A 396 21.13 -1.61 -7.13
N TYR A 397 21.08 -0.36 -7.52
CA TYR A 397 21.73 0.73 -6.79
C TYR A 397 20.80 1.32 -5.71
N ASP A 398 21.38 1.64 -4.56
CA ASP A 398 20.70 2.39 -3.51
C ASP A 398 20.53 3.86 -3.89
N ARG A 399 19.78 4.61 -3.07
CA ARG A 399 19.59 6.06 -3.20
C ARG A 399 20.88 6.89 -3.18
N SER A 400 21.99 6.31 -2.71
CA SER A 400 23.33 6.94 -2.69
C SER A 400 24.20 6.52 -3.89
N GLY A 401 23.69 5.67 -4.78
CA GLY A 401 24.40 5.16 -5.96
C GLY A 401 25.34 3.99 -5.68
N ASN A 402 25.25 3.33 -4.52
CA ASN A 402 26.04 2.13 -4.22
C ASN A 402 25.26 0.85 -4.54
N PRO A 403 25.92 -0.27 -4.87
CA PRO A 403 25.24 -1.55 -4.99
C PRO A 403 24.49 -1.94 -3.72
N ALA A 404 23.19 -2.16 -3.85
CA ALA A 404 22.28 -2.68 -2.85
C ALA A 404 21.82 -4.09 -3.25
N ARG A 405 21.96 -5.01 -2.30
CA ARG A 405 21.49 -6.38 -2.46
C ARG A 405 19.98 -6.41 -2.65
N PHE A 406 19.53 -6.74 -3.86
CA PHE A 406 18.11 -6.87 -4.20
C PHE A 406 17.61 -8.29 -3.93
N ASN A 407 18.45 -9.30 -4.19
CA ASN A 407 18.11 -10.71 -4.07
C ASN A 407 17.96 -11.19 -2.61
N LYS A 408 16.73 -11.10 -2.10
CA LYS A 408 16.42 -11.35 -0.70
C LYS A 408 15.24 -12.32 -0.54
N ARG A 409 15.21 -13.01 0.60
CA ARG A 409 14.07 -13.80 1.09
C ARG A 409 13.44 -13.04 2.24
N PHE A 410 12.12 -12.85 2.15
CA PHE A 410 11.29 -12.21 3.14
C PHE A 410 10.52 -13.26 3.90
N GLU A 411 10.43 -13.14 5.23
CA GLU A 411 9.85 -14.17 6.07
C GLU A 411 8.98 -13.57 7.18
N ALA A 412 7.91 -14.28 7.54
CA ALA A 412 7.07 -13.93 8.67
C ALA A 412 6.56 -15.18 9.38
N SER A 413 6.55 -15.15 10.71
CA SER A 413 5.88 -16.18 11.50
C SER A 413 4.39 -16.20 11.18
N ARG A 414 3.86 -17.35 10.77
CA ARG A 414 2.44 -17.48 10.44
C ARG A 414 1.57 -17.31 11.69
N PHE A 415 0.49 -16.53 11.59
CA PHE A 415 -0.43 -16.31 12.72
C PHE A 415 -1.38 -17.49 12.97
N ARG A 416 -1.80 -18.22 11.93
CA ARG A 416 -2.69 -19.38 12.07
C ARG A 416 -1.91 -20.68 12.27
N SER A 417 -2.37 -21.48 13.23
CA SER A 417 -1.81 -22.79 13.57
C SER A 417 -2.45 -23.98 12.81
N SER A 418 -3.46 -23.73 11.97
CA SER A 418 -4.15 -24.78 11.20
C SER A 418 -3.24 -25.45 10.17
N LYS A 419 -3.42 -26.75 9.91
CA LYS A 419 -2.70 -27.49 8.84
C LYS A 419 -3.31 -27.31 7.45
N GLN A 420 -3.78 -26.10 7.17
CA GLN A 420 -4.32 -25.68 5.90
C GLN A 420 -3.86 -24.24 5.68
N LEU A 421 -3.25 -23.97 4.53
CA LEU A 421 -2.80 -22.66 4.10
C LEU A 421 -3.70 -22.21 2.96
N LYS A 422 -4.26 -21.01 3.07
CA LYS A 422 -4.89 -20.33 1.94
C LYS A 422 -3.93 -19.25 1.45
N ILE A 423 -3.57 -19.30 0.17
CA ILE A 423 -2.72 -18.30 -0.46
C ILE A 423 -3.39 -17.79 -1.72
N ARG A 424 -3.43 -16.47 -1.87
CA ARG A 424 -3.84 -15.77 -3.10
C ARG A 424 -2.68 -14.87 -3.49
N GLY A 425 -2.25 -14.90 -4.74
CA GLY A 425 -1.13 -14.10 -5.20
C GLY A 425 -1.41 -13.45 -6.54
N TYR A 426 -0.82 -12.28 -6.74
CA TYR A 426 -0.87 -11.51 -7.99
C TYR A 426 0.56 -11.37 -8.48
N VAL A 427 0.80 -11.80 -9.71
CA VAL A 427 2.09 -11.72 -10.38
C VAL A 427 1.91 -10.86 -11.60
N ASP A 428 2.64 -9.75 -11.69
CA ASP A 428 2.67 -8.87 -12.86
C ASP A 428 4.07 -8.88 -13.47
N ALA A 429 4.29 -8.10 -14.52
CA ALA A 429 5.54 -8.03 -15.28
C ALA A 429 6.78 -7.91 -14.39
N SER A 430 6.69 -7.16 -13.28
CA SER A 430 7.79 -6.93 -12.34
C SER A 430 7.39 -6.90 -10.85
N SER A 431 6.31 -7.55 -10.46
CA SER A 431 5.89 -7.61 -9.05
C SER A 431 5.24 -8.94 -8.67
N VAL A 432 5.30 -9.25 -7.38
CA VAL A 432 4.53 -10.30 -6.72
C VAL A 432 3.92 -9.75 -5.44
N GLU A 433 2.60 -9.85 -5.32
CA GLU A 433 1.83 -9.53 -4.11
C GLU A 433 1.13 -10.78 -3.60
N LEU A 434 1.42 -11.19 -2.36
CA LEU A 434 0.82 -12.37 -1.70
C LEU A 434 -0.13 -11.96 -0.60
N PHE A 435 -1.25 -12.68 -0.51
CA PHE A 435 -2.28 -12.54 0.50
C PHE A 435 -2.53 -13.91 1.14
N VAL A 436 -2.09 -14.06 2.38
CA VAL A 436 -2.13 -15.33 3.11
C VAL A 436 -3.22 -15.32 4.16
N ASP A 437 -3.93 -16.44 4.28
CA ASP A 437 -4.95 -16.69 5.30
C ASP A 437 -6.00 -15.58 5.38
N ASP A 438 -6.65 -15.33 4.25
CA ASP A 438 -7.67 -14.28 4.13
C ASP A 438 -7.11 -12.87 4.37
N GLY A 439 -5.83 -12.65 4.04
CA GLY A 439 -5.22 -11.34 4.05
C GLY A 439 -4.61 -10.92 5.40
N LEU A 440 -4.54 -11.83 6.37
CA LEU A 440 -3.93 -11.58 7.68
C LEU A 440 -2.44 -11.27 7.58
N GLN A 441 -1.76 -11.83 6.59
CA GLN A 441 -0.36 -11.54 6.30
C GLN A 441 -0.20 -11.34 4.80
N VAL A 442 0.48 -10.26 4.43
CA VAL A 442 0.70 -9.87 3.04
C VAL A 442 2.18 -9.63 2.78
N PHE A 443 2.61 -9.88 1.55
CA PHE A 443 3.98 -9.64 1.09
C PHE A 443 3.94 -8.95 -0.26
N THR A 444 4.66 -7.84 -0.40
CA THR A 444 4.84 -7.14 -1.67
C THR A 444 6.30 -7.08 -2.04
N SER A 445 6.62 -7.55 -3.24
CA SER A 445 7.99 -7.57 -3.74
C SER A 445 8.03 -7.25 -5.22
N LEU A 446 8.88 -6.30 -5.59
CA LEU A 446 9.34 -6.14 -6.95
C LEU A 446 10.22 -7.35 -7.34
N ILE A 447 10.14 -7.73 -8.61
CA ILE A 447 10.97 -8.77 -9.23
C ILE A 447 11.36 -8.30 -10.63
N TYR A 448 12.51 -8.74 -11.15
CA TYR A 448 12.96 -8.34 -12.49
C TYR A 448 13.46 -9.56 -13.28
N PRO A 449 12.57 -10.54 -13.53
CA PRO A 449 12.96 -11.76 -14.20
C PRO A 449 13.33 -11.52 -15.68
N SER A 450 13.98 -12.51 -16.30
CA SER A 450 14.22 -12.51 -17.74
C SER A 450 12.89 -12.60 -18.53
N PRO A 451 12.78 -12.06 -19.76
CA PRO A 451 11.55 -12.12 -20.56
C PRO A 451 11.02 -13.53 -20.87
N GLY A 452 11.86 -14.57 -20.80
CA GLY A 452 11.44 -15.97 -21.00
C GLY A 452 10.87 -16.64 -19.74
N SER A 453 10.92 -15.96 -18.60
CA SER A 453 10.52 -16.47 -17.28
C SER A 453 9.00 -16.42 -17.12
N LEU A 454 8.31 -17.35 -17.78
CA LEU A 454 6.85 -17.41 -17.87
C LEU A 454 6.23 -18.58 -17.09
N GLY A 455 7.03 -19.57 -16.70
CA GLY A 455 6.53 -20.80 -16.10
C GLY A 455 6.02 -20.61 -14.67
N VAL A 456 5.13 -21.54 -14.28
CA VAL A 456 4.67 -21.69 -12.90
C VAL A 456 4.81 -23.14 -12.48
N GLU A 457 5.39 -23.37 -11.31
CA GLU A 457 5.57 -24.70 -10.74
C GLU A 457 5.06 -24.72 -9.31
N ILE A 458 4.63 -25.89 -8.84
CA ILE A 458 4.35 -26.15 -7.43
C ILE A 458 5.34 -27.18 -6.89
N TYR A 459 5.67 -27.11 -5.60
CA TYR A 459 6.64 -28.04 -5.02
C TYR A 459 6.33 -28.36 -3.56
N ALA A 460 6.91 -29.48 -3.11
CA ALA A 460 7.03 -29.86 -1.71
C ALA A 460 8.43 -30.45 -1.49
N ALA A 461 9.03 -30.16 -0.34
CA ALA A 461 10.34 -30.65 0.06
C ALA A 461 10.31 -31.16 1.50
N GLY A 462 11.03 -32.24 1.77
CA GLY A 462 11.10 -32.87 3.08
C GLY A 462 9.75 -33.44 3.54
N GLY A 463 8.94 -33.97 2.62
CA GLY A 463 7.63 -34.56 2.90
C GLY A 463 6.57 -34.29 1.83
N THR A 464 5.30 -34.39 2.24
CA THR A 464 4.14 -34.31 1.32
C THR A 464 3.23 -33.12 1.67
N ALA A 465 2.90 -32.33 0.65
CA ALA A 465 1.82 -31.35 0.69
C ALA A 465 0.73 -31.71 -0.33
N VAL A 466 -0.52 -31.45 0.01
CA VAL A 466 -1.68 -31.66 -0.85
C VAL A 466 -2.16 -30.29 -1.32
N PHE A 467 -2.01 -30.02 -2.61
CA PHE A 467 -2.57 -28.85 -3.24
C PHE A 467 -4.03 -29.18 -3.61
N GLU A 468 -4.94 -28.98 -2.67
CA GLU A 468 -6.36 -29.37 -2.77
C GLU A 468 -7.05 -28.71 -3.97
N ARG A 469 -6.68 -27.46 -4.23
CA ARG A 469 -7.15 -26.65 -5.35
C ARG A 469 -6.05 -25.66 -5.71
N VAL A 470 -5.74 -25.55 -6.99
CA VAL A 470 -4.97 -24.46 -7.56
C VAL A 470 -5.74 -23.90 -8.75
N GLU A 471 -5.99 -22.60 -8.75
CA GLU A 471 -6.55 -21.89 -9.89
C GLU A 471 -5.63 -20.74 -10.26
N ILE A 472 -5.33 -20.60 -11.55
CA ILE A 472 -4.52 -19.51 -12.08
C ILE A 472 -5.34 -18.81 -13.15
N TYR A 473 -5.56 -17.52 -12.97
CA TYR A 473 -6.32 -16.66 -13.86
C TYR A 473 -5.33 -15.73 -14.58
N PRO A 474 -5.13 -15.84 -15.91
CA PRO A 474 -4.52 -14.75 -16.65
C PRO A 474 -5.31 -13.47 -16.41
N LEU A 475 -4.61 -12.34 -16.26
CA LEU A 475 -5.24 -11.04 -16.09
C LEU A 475 -5.03 -10.17 -17.32
N LYS A 476 -6.11 -9.51 -17.74
CA LYS A 476 -6.09 -8.49 -18.80
C LYS A 476 -5.34 -7.24 -18.34
N SER A 477 -4.72 -6.58 -19.30
CA SER A 477 -4.13 -5.25 -19.11
C SER A 477 -5.22 -4.20 -18.87
N ILE A 478 -4.92 -3.21 -18.03
CA ILE A 478 -5.77 -2.03 -17.75
C ILE A 478 -5.49 -0.84 -18.68
N TRP A 479 -4.51 -0.97 -19.59
CA TRP A 479 -3.98 0.09 -20.45
C TRP A 479 -4.57 0.15 -21.86
#